data_AF-A0A081GNS3-F1
#
_entry.id   AF-A0A081GNS3-F1
#
_cell.length_a   1.000
_cell.length_b   1.000
_cell.length_c   1.000
_cell.angle_alpha   90.00
_cell.angle_beta   90.00
_cell.angle_gamma   90.00
#
_symmetry.space_group_name_H-M   'P 1'
#
loop_
_entity.id
_entity.type
_entity.pdbx_description
1 polymer ?
#
loop_
_entity_poly.entity_id
_entity_poly.type
_entity_poly.pdbx_seq_one_letter_code
_entity_poly.pdbx_strand_id
1 'polypeptide(L)'
;MLAAGLTGPAQAGPQAKGSPLRTLLEAGQGRVLWIYDGIRHVELPLAGGRAVIGLNCERQTWTLFTFTRQGREVYSFRSDPGWAYLPAGPIARSRLCTQPVRVAE
;
A
#
# COMPACT_ATOMS: atom_id res chain seq x y z
N MET A 1 -12.35 25.25 -42.02
CA MET A 1 -12.20 25.95 -40.72
C MET A 1 -12.66 24.96 -39.65
N LEU A 2 -11.72 24.29 -38.96
CA LEU A 2 -11.26 24.61 -37.58
C LEU A 2 -12.39 24.41 -36.55
N ALA A 3 -12.29 23.63 -35.48
CA ALA A 3 -11.19 22.88 -34.86
C ALA A 3 -11.73 21.90 -33.78
N ALA A 4 -10.87 20.93 -33.41
CA ALA A 4 -10.63 20.29 -32.10
C ALA A 4 -11.83 20.02 -31.15
N GLY A 5 -11.99 18.79 -30.64
CA GLY A 5 -11.20 18.28 -29.50
C GLY A 5 -11.85 18.77 -28.20
N LEU A 6 -12.23 17.96 -27.22
CA LEU A 6 -11.39 17.02 -26.49
C LEU A 6 -12.31 16.12 -25.68
N THR A 7 -12.07 14.82 -25.78
CA THR A 7 -12.42 13.82 -24.78
C THR A 7 -11.97 14.36 -23.43
N GLY A 8 -12.92 14.71 -22.55
CA GLY A 8 -12.61 15.23 -21.23
C GLY A 8 -11.68 14.26 -20.49
N PRO A 9 -10.71 14.76 -19.70
CA PRO A 9 -9.83 13.89 -18.94
C PRO A 9 -10.72 13.00 -18.07
N ALA A 10 -10.48 11.70 -18.10
CA ALA A 10 -10.98 10.80 -17.08
C ALA A 10 -10.49 11.37 -15.74
N GLN A 11 -11.35 12.15 -15.09
CA GLN A 11 -11.11 12.65 -13.76
C GLN A 11 -11.03 11.40 -12.90
N ALA A 12 -9.81 10.98 -12.59
CA ALA A 12 -9.53 10.11 -11.47
C ALA A 12 -10.14 10.83 -10.27
N GLY A 13 -11.37 10.43 -9.92
CA GLY A 13 -12.05 10.95 -8.74
C GLY A 13 -11.11 10.80 -7.54
N PRO A 14 -11.18 11.70 -6.55
CA PRO A 14 -10.32 11.63 -5.38
C PRO A 14 -10.38 10.20 -4.85
N GLN A 15 -9.24 9.49 -4.93
CA GLN A 15 -9.08 8.11 -4.48
C GLN A 15 -9.88 7.95 -3.19
N ALA A 16 -10.88 7.05 -3.22
CA ALA A 16 -11.75 6.78 -2.10
C ALA A 16 -10.90 6.70 -0.82
N LYS A 17 -11.05 7.72 0.01
CA LYS A 17 -10.29 7.95 1.24
C LYS A 17 -10.34 6.67 2.09
N GLY A 18 -9.20 6.00 2.26
CA GLY A 18 -8.87 5.20 3.44
C GLY A 18 -9.51 3.81 3.63
N SER A 19 -10.55 3.41 2.90
CA SER A 19 -11.30 2.18 3.30
C SER A 19 -10.73 0.82 2.88
N PRO A 20 -10.16 0.59 1.68
CA PRO A 20 -9.76 -0.76 1.29
C PRO A 20 -8.57 -1.28 2.10
N LEU A 21 -7.55 -0.44 2.26
CA LEU A 21 -6.33 -0.86 2.92
C LEU A 21 -6.53 -0.97 4.43
N ARG A 22 -7.25 -0.03 5.05
CA ARG A 22 -7.55 -0.11 6.48
C ARG A 22 -8.29 -1.40 6.82
N THR A 23 -9.29 -1.80 6.04
CA THR A 23 -9.98 -3.08 6.23
C THR A 23 -9.04 -4.28 6.05
N LEU A 24 -8.13 -4.24 5.07
CA LEU A 24 -7.14 -5.32 4.86
C LEU A 24 -6.16 -5.41 6.04
N LEU A 25 -5.72 -4.26 6.57
CA LEU A 25 -4.84 -4.16 7.72
C LEU A 25 -5.53 -4.57 9.02
N GLU A 26 -6.78 -4.15 9.22
CA GLU A 26 -7.61 -4.49 10.39
C GLU A 26 -8.04 -5.96 10.38
N ALA A 27 -8.34 -6.53 9.20
CA ALA A 27 -8.58 -7.95 9.04
C ALA A 27 -7.32 -8.79 9.32
N GLY A 28 -6.15 -8.16 9.52
CA GLY A 28 -4.90 -8.83 9.83
C GLY A 28 -4.42 -9.74 8.70
N GLN A 29 -4.92 -9.53 7.49
CA GLN A 29 -4.46 -10.28 6.33
C GLN A 29 -3.09 -9.74 5.94
N GLY A 30 -2.16 -10.66 5.70
CA GLY A 30 -0.79 -10.33 5.34
C GLY A 30 0.27 -10.75 6.35
N ARG A 31 1.52 -10.68 5.91
CA ARG A 31 2.68 -11.21 6.61
C ARG A 31 3.75 -10.13 6.68
N VAL A 32 4.20 -9.82 7.89
CA VAL A 32 5.39 -8.99 8.07
C VAL A 32 6.59 -9.77 7.52
N LEU A 33 7.29 -9.15 6.57
CA LEU A 33 8.44 -9.73 5.91
C LEU A 33 9.72 -9.35 6.64
N TRP A 34 9.93 -8.05 6.86
CA TRP A 34 11.07 -7.48 7.56
C TRP A 34 10.73 -6.08 8.11
N ILE A 35 11.62 -5.54 8.94
CA ILE A 35 11.59 -4.14 9.36
C ILE A 35 12.85 -3.46 8.86
N TYR A 36 12.69 -2.26 8.31
CA TYR A 36 13.80 -1.39 7.96
C TYR A 36 13.43 0.04 8.35
N ASP A 37 14.31 0.71 9.09
CA ASP A 37 14.12 2.10 9.53
C ASP A 37 12.76 2.36 10.23
N GLY A 38 12.37 1.44 11.12
CA GLY A 38 11.07 1.51 11.82
C GLY A 38 9.84 1.23 10.94
N ILE A 39 10.04 0.96 9.64
CA ILE A 39 8.97 0.63 8.70
C ILE A 39 8.84 -0.89 8.57
N ARG A 40 7.67 -1.41 8.92
CA ARG A 40 7.32 -2.82 8.73
C ARG A 40 6.92 -3.06 7.30
N HIS A 41 7.69 -3.88 6.58
CA HIS A 41 7.35 -4.29 5.23
C HIS A 41 6.42 -5.50 5.30
N VAL A 42 5.23 -5.37 4.72
CA VAL A 42 4.16 -6.35 4.82
C VAL A 42 3.75 -6.79 3.42
N GLU A 43 3.74 -8.10 3.20
CA GLU A 43 3.08 -8.69 2.03
C GLU A 43 1.60 -8.85 2.32
N LEU A 44 0.76 -8.26 1.49
CA LEU A 44 -0.69 -8.39 1.53
C LEU A 44 -1.16 -9.26 0.35
N PRO A 45 -1.85 -10.39 0.61
CA PRO A 45 -2.52 -11.13 -0.44
C PRO A 45 -3.74 -10.32 -0.92
N LEU A 46 -3.92 -10.23 -2.23
CA LEU A 46 -5.04 -9.57 -2.88
C LEU A 46 -5.68 -10.55 -3.87
N ALA A 47 -6.98 -10.39 -4.17
CA ALA A 47 -7.75 -11.33 -4.99
C ALA A 47 -7.14 -11.65 -6.38
N GLY A 48 -6.25 -10.81 -6.90
CA GLY A 48 -5.56 -11.04 -8.18
C GLY A 48 -4.03 -10.95 -8.10
N GLY A 49 -3.45 -10.93 -6.91
CA GLY A 49 -2.03 -10.64 -6.77
C GLY A 49 -1.55 -10.46 -5.34
N ARG A 50 -0.41 -9.77 -5.20
CA ARG A 50 0.19 -9.44 -3.91
C ARG A 50 0.72 -8.02 -3.94
N ALA A 51 0.57 -7.32 -2.83
CA ALA A 51 1.20 -6.02 -2.62
C ALA A 51 2.25 -6.13 -1.52
N VAL A 52 3.39 -5.47 -1.69
CA VAL A 52 4.29 -5.18 -0.57
C VAL A 52 4.07 -3.73 -0.18
N ILE A 53 3.72 -3.51 1.07
CA ILE A 53 3.54 -2.18 1.64
C ILE A 53 4.52 -1.96 2.80
N GLY A 54 4.88 -0.71 3.03
CA GLY A 54 5.51 -0.27 4.27
C GLY A 54 4.45 0.24 5.23
N LEU A 55 4.53 -0.13 6.50
CA LEU A 55 3.73 0.42 7.58
C LEU A 55 4.64 1.13 8.57
N ASN A 56 4.41 2.42 8.79
CA ASN A 56 4.99 3.13 9.90
C ASN A 56 3.92 3.25 11.00
N CYS A 57 4.02 2.39 12.00
CA CYS A 57 3.01 2.28 13.06
C CYS A 57 3.00 3.48 14.00
N GLU A 58 4.15 4.10 14.24
CA GLU A 58 4.29 5.30 15.07
C GLU A 58 3.68 6.52 14.38
N ARG A 59 4.01 6.69 13.08
CA ARG A 59 3.50 7.80 12.26
C ARG A 59 2.10 7.55 11.69
N GLN A 60 1.58 6.33 11.85
CA GLN A 60 0.28 5.91 11.33
C GLN A 60 0.12 6.13 9.82
N THR A 61 1.19 5.85 9.07
CA THR A 61 1.24 5.97 7.62
C THR A 61 1.57 4.63 6.97
N TRP A 62 1.28 4.55 5.67
CA TRP A 62 1.63 3.42 4.83
C TRP A 62 2.18 3.87 3.47
N THR A 63 2.95 3.01 2.83
CA THR A 63 3.51 3.24 1.49
C THR A 63 3.31 1.99 0.65
N LEU A 64 2.90 2.13 -0.61
CA LEU A 64 2.95 1.00 -1.55
C LEU A 64 4.37 0.89 -2.13
N PHE A 65 5.04 -0.25 -1.93
CA PHE A 65 6.35 -0.51 -2.52
C PHE A 65 6.27 -1.22 -3.85
N THR A 66 5.54 -2.34 -3.89
CA THR A 66 5.34 -3.10 -5.11
C THR A 66 3.93 -3.64 -5.16
N PHE A 67 3.39 -3.77 -6.37
CA PHE A 67 2.19 -4.56 -6.62
C PHE A 67 2.44 -5.51 -7.77
N THR A 68 2.24 -6.80 -7.50
CA THR A 68 2.35 -7.86 -8.49
C THR A 68 0.97 -8.40 -8.80
N ARG A 69 0.60 -8.45 -10.08
CA ARG A 69 -0.64 -9.06 -10.57
C ARG A 69 -0.30 -10.20 -11.52
N GLN A 70 -0.84 -11.39 -11.28
CA GLN A 70 -0.58 -12.59 -12.11
C GLN A 70 0.92 -12.85 -12.35
N GLY A 71 1.75 -12.67 -11.31
CA GLY A 71 3.20 -12.88 -11.38
C GLY A 71 4.01 -11.76 -12.04
N ARG A 72 3.37 -10.70 -12.54
CA ARG A 72 4.04 -9.53 -13.13
C ARG A 72 3.95 -8.32 -12.21
N GLU A 73 5.08 -7.63 -12.02
CA GLU A 73 5.08 -6.33 -11.33
C GLU A 73 4.35 -5.31 -12.21
N VAL A 74 3.30 -4.71 -11.66
CA VAL A 74 2.48 -3.69 -12.33
C VAL A 74 2.64 -2.30 -11.70
N TYR A 75 3.27 -2.24 -10.53
CA TYR A 75 3.66 -1.00 -9.88
C TYR A 75 4.93 -1.22 -9.06
N SER A 76 5.81 -0.22 -9.09
CA SER A 76 7.04 -0.14 -8.33
C SER A 76 7.21 1.27 -7.80
N PHE A 77 7.39 1.43 -6.50
CA PHE A 77 7.65 2.72 -5.86
C PHE A 77 8.87 3.44 -6.43
N ARG A 78 9.89 2.67 -6.87
CA ARG A 78 11.10 3.23 -7.50
C ARG A 78 10.79 3.94 -8.82
N SER A 79 9.77 3.49 -9.54
CA SER A 79 9.39 4.03 -10.85
C SER A 79 8.31 5.10 -10.74
N ASP A 80 7.45 5.00 -9.72
CA ASP A 80 6.37 5.94 -9.44
C ASP A 80 6.15 6.04 -7.92
N PRO A 81 6.68 7.08 -7.25
CA PRO A 81 6.52 7.26 -5.81
C PRO A 81 5.16 7.87 -5.44
N GLY A 82 4.17 7.91 -6.34
CA GLY A 82 2.87 8.55 -6.12
C GLY A 82 2.06 8.01 -4.92
N TRP A 83 2.43 6.85 -4.39
CA TRP A 83 1.79 6.22 -3.22
C TRP A 83 2.68 6.19 -1.98
N ALA A 84 3.51 7.22 -1.79
CA ALA A 84 4.35 7.41 -0.62
C ALA A 84 3.56 7.94 0.60
N TYR A 85 3.82 7.37 1.79
CA TYR A 85 3.46 7.95 3.09
C TYR A 85 2.00 8.38 3.24
N LEU A 86 1.08 7.59 2.70
CA LEU A 86 -0.34 7.83 2.78
C LEU A 86 -0.86 7.57 4.21
N PRO A 87 -1.90 8.29 4.66
CA PRO A 87 -2.47 8.08 5.99
C PRO A 87 -3.09 6.68 6.09
N ALA A 88 -2.75 5.94 7.16
CA ALA A 88 -3.29 4.61 7.43
C ALA A 88 -4.46 4.62 8.44
N GLY A 89 -4.63 5.73 9.16
CA GLY A 89 -5.52 5.79 10.31
C GLY A 89 -4.94 5.02 11.52
N PRO A 90 -5.76 4.73 12.55
CA PRO A 90 -5.28 4.16 13.80
C PRO A 90 -4.86 2.69 13.64
N ILE A 91 -3.63 2.46 13.19
CA ILE A 91 -3.08 1.11 12.94
C ILE A 91 -2.11 0.62 14.01
N ALA A 92 -1.72 1.46 14.98
CA ALA A 92 -0.69 1.15 15.97
C ALA A 92 -0.96 -0.12 16.77
N ARG A 93 -2.24 -0.44 17.02
CA ARG A 93 -2.67 -1.66 17.74
C ARG A 93 -3.03 -2.83 16.83
N SER A 94 -2.94 -2.67 15.51
CA SER A 94 -3.21 -3.74 14.55
C SER A 94 -2.23 -4.90 14.75
N ARG A 95 -2.66 -6.11 14.39
CA ARG A 95 -1.80 -7.31 14.45
C ARG A 95 -0.48 -7.08 13.71
N LEU A 96 -0.50 -6.43 12.56
CA LEU A 96 0.70 -6.18 11.75
C LEU A 96 1.68 -5.23 12.46
N CYS A 97 1.20 -4.32 13.30
CA CYS A 97 2.02 -3.41 14.10
C CYS A 97 2.50 -4.00 15.44
N THR A 98 1.76 -4.95 16.01
CA THR A 98 2.09 -5.57 17.30
C THR A 98 2.77 -6.93 17.17
N GLN A 99 2.67 -7.59 16.01
CA GLN A 99 3.27 -8.89 15.77
C GLN A 99 4.80 -8.79 15.91
N PRO A 100 5.44 -9.69 16.69
CA PRO A 100 6.88 -9.75 16.76
C PRO A 100 7.44 -10.12 15.38
N VAL A 101 8.47 -9.40 14.95
CA VAL A 101 9.16 -9.72 13.71
C VAL A 101 10.16 -10.79 14.04
N ARG A 102 9.98 -11.97 13.44
CA ARG A 102 11.00 -13.01 13.51
C ARG A 102 12.17 -12.48 12.71
N VAL A 103 13.20 -12.00 13.41
CA VAL A 103 14.49 -11.73 12.80
C VAL A 103 14.99 -13.09 12.33
N ALA A 104 15.05 -13.29 11.01
CA ALA A 104 15.90 -14.34 10.48
C ALA A 104 17.32 -13.80 10.65
N GLU A 105 18.02 -14.28 11.67
CA GLU A 105 19.47 -14.14 11.82
C GLU A 105 20.19 -14.85 10.67
#